data_AF-A0A662Q1K5-F1
#
_entry.id   AF-A0A662Q1K5-F1
#
_cell.length_a   1.000
_cell.length_b   1.000
_cell.length_c   1.000
_cell.angle_alpha   90.00
_cell.angle_beta   90.00
_cell.angle_gamma   90.00
#
_symmetry.space_group_name_H-M   'P 1'
#
loop_
_entity.id
_entity.type
_entity.pdbx_description
1 polymer ?
#
loop_
_entity_poly.entity_id
_entity_poly.type
_entity_poly.pdbx_seq_one_letter_code
_entity_poly.pdbx_strand_id
1 'polypeptide(L)'
;GMGLISERRLLVCLARIGFSDEFRWAGPLAQALKTSYPPPPHSIIFPGSLHFSEAEALKEILGADPETVDSHLPLRYSWARVSKYISSVESVLTALKVLEDSSELRETLSLAKSYLEDSQRFQSEGRILDALAAISYAEGLLDGLRLLRKVEFSWRR
;
A
#
# COMPACT_ATOMS: atom_id res chain seq x y z
N GLY A 1 4.08 5.94 -8.60
CA GLY A 1 2.82 5.99 -7.84
C GLY A 1 2.51 4.71 -7.10
N MET A 2 3.32 4.29 -6.13
CA MET A 2 3.04 3.17 -5.19
C MET A 2 2.49 1.86 -5.83
N GLY A 3 2.93 1.54 -7.06
CA GLY A 3 2.44 0.38 -7.82
C GLY A 3 1.06 0.54 -8.48
N LEU A 4 0.37 1.67 -8.29
CA LEU A 4 -0.94 1.97 -8.90
C LEU A 4 -0.85 2.02 -10.42
N ILE A 5 0.16 2.74 -10.91
CA ILE A 5 0.45 2.86 -12.34
C ILE A 5 1.45 1.77 -12.70
N SER A 6 0.95 0.70 -13.30
CA SER A 6 1.74 -0.39 -13.88
C SER A 6 1.05 -0.92 -15.13
N GLU A 7 1.81 -1.43 -16.10
CA GLU A 7 1.27 -1.90 -17.39
C GLU A 7 0.19 -2.97 -17.26
N ARG A 8 0.31 -3.83 -16.25
CA ARG A 8 -0.62 -4.93 -15.96
C ARG A 8 -1.82 -4.52 -15.10
N ARG A 9 -1.89 -3.27 -14.65
CA ARG A 9 -2.98 -2.80 -13.78
C ARG A 9 -4.31 -2.99 -14.50
N LEU A 10 -5.23 -3.74 -13.92
CA LEU A 10 -6.62 -3.78 -14.40
C LEU A 10 -7.24 -2.40 -14.23
N LEU A 11 -7.86 -1.91 -15.29
CA LEU A 11 -8.66 -0.69 -15.31
C LEU A 11 -10.03 -0.98 -15.93
N VAL A 12 -10.99 -0.15 -15.54
CA VAL A 12 -12.27 0.00 -16.26
C VAL A 12 -12.33 1.43 -16.79
N CYS A 13 -12.53 1.56 -18.09
CA CYS A 13 -12.73 2.83 -18.76
C CYS A 13 -14.17 2.91 -19.26
N LEU A 14 -14.89 3.92 -18.80
CA LEU A 14 -16.26 4.20 -19.19
C LEU A 14 -16.33 5.58 -19.82
N ALA A 15 -17.16 5.75 -20.84
CA ALA A 15 -17.47 7.06 -21.38
C ALA A 15 -18.94 7.16 -21.72
N ARG A 16 -19.55 8.30 -21.39
CA ARG A 16 -20.91 8.66 -21.83
C ARG A 16 -21.96 7.55 -21.64
N ILE A 17 -21.89 6.84 -20.53
CA ILE A 17 -22.82 5.74 -20.21
C ILE A 17 -24.26 6.26 -20.28
N GLY A 18 -25.14 5.56 -21.02
CA GLY A 18 -26.52 5.97 -21.27
C GLY A 18 -26.73 6.84 -22.52
N PHE A 19 -25.68 7.17 -23.27
CA PHE A 19 -25.78 7.83 -24.58
C PHE A 19 -25.69 6.82 -25.73
N SER A 20 -26.08 7.22 -26.93
CA SER A 20 -26.09 6.35 -28.13
C SER A 20 -24.71 5.82 -28.56
N ASP A 21 -23.65 6.46 -28.11
CA ASP A 21 -22.25 6.17 -28.38
C ASP A 21 -21.47 6.01 -27.05
N GLU A 22 -22.14 5.41 -26.07
CA GLU A 22 -21.49 4.96 -24.86
C GLU A 22 -20.31 4.03 -25.15
N PHE A 23 -19.30 4.10 -24.30
CA PHE A 23 -18.12 3.28 -24.40
C PHE A 23 -17.84 2.61 -23.06
N ARG A 24 -17.54 1.32 -23.12
CA ARG A 24 -17.25 0.47 -21.97
C ARG A 24 -16.07 -0.42 -22.31
N TRP A 25 -15.07 -0.44 -21.45
CA TRP A 25 -13.88 -1.27 -21.67
C TRP A 25 -13.24 -1.61 -20.33
N ALA A 26 -12.69 -2.82 -20.22
CA ALA A 26 -11.91 -3.23 -19.06
C ALA A 26 -10.71 -4.08 -19.50
N GLY A 27 -9.55 -3.83 -18.90
CA GLY A 27 -8.32 -4.52 -19.25
C GLY A 27 -7.05 -3.88 -18.68
N PRO A 28 -5.86 -4.35 -19.09
CA PRO A 28 -4.58 -3.84 -18.59
C PRO A 28 -4.31 -2.40 -19.02
N LEU A 29 -3.71 -1.58 -18.15
CA LEU A 29 -3.35 -0.19 -18.44
C LEU A 29 -2.58 -0.02 -19.76
N ALA A 30 -1.66 -0.93 -20.08
CA ALA A 30 -0.90 -0.88 -21.32
C ALA A 30 -1.77 -0.98 -22.58
N GLN A 31 -2.90 -1.68 -22.50
CA GLN A 31 -3.88 -1.73 -23.58
C GLN A 31 -4.77 -0.49 -23.56
N ALA A 32 -5.19 -0.03 -22.37
CA ALA A 32 -5.99 1.18 -22.20
C ALA A 32 -5.36 2.41 -22.90
N LEU A 33 -4.03 2.54 -22.84
CA LEU A 33 -3.29 3.63 -23.47
C LEU A 33 -3.32 3.61 -25.00
N LYS A 34 -3.64 2.46 -25.60
CA LYS A 34 -3.70 2.26 -27.06
C LYS A 34 -5.14 2.30 -27.58
N THR A 35 -6.12 2.35 -26.69
CA THR A 35 -7.54 2.36 -27.02
C THR A 35 -7.99 3.75 -27.49
N SER A 36 -8.84 3.78 -28.51
CA SER A 36 -9.51 5.02 -28.94
C SER A 36 -10.77 5.23 -28.11
N TYR A 37 -10.91 6.41 -27.52
CA TYR A 37 -12.04 6.77 -26.67
C TYR A 37 -12.93 7.81 -27.36
N PRO A 38 -14.25 7.77 -27.13
CA PRO A 38 -15.14 8.84 -27.60
C PRO A 38 -14.87 10.15 -26.83
N PRO A 39 -15.51 11.27 -27.19
CA PRO A 39 -15.45 12.50 -26.39
C PRO A 39 -15.92 12.32 -24.93
N PRO A 40 -15.53 13.22 -24.01
CA PRO A 40 -15.94 13.18 -22.60
C PRO A 40 -17.47 13.28 -22.39
N PRO A 41 -17.97 12.97 -21.17
CA PRO A 41 -17.21 12.62 -19.96
C PRO A 41 -16.68 11.18 -19.94
N HIS A 42 -15.47 11.04 -19.40
CA HIS A 42 -14.81 9.77 -19.11
C HIS A 42 -14.82 9.48 -17.61
N SER A 43 -14.92 8.20 -17.26
CA SER A 43 -14.65 7.68 -15.92
C SER A 43 -13.62 6.57 -16.04
N ILE A 44 -12.57 6.67 -15.22
CA ILE A 44 -11.47 5.70 -15.17
C ILE A 44 -11.44 5.13 -13.76
N ILE A 45 -11.62 3.82 -13.65
CA ILE A 45 -11.71 3.10 -12.38
C ILE A 45 -10.50 2.17 -12.26
N PHE A 46 -9.82 2.23 -11.12
CA PHE A 46 -8.78 1.29 -10.71
C PHE A 46 -9.38 0.37 -9.64
N PRO A 47 -9.77 -0.88 -9.98
CA PRO A 47 -10.47 -1.73 -9.03
C PRO A 47 -9.60 -2.07 -7.81
N GLY A 48 -10.24 -2.08 -6.64
CA GLY A 48 -9.71 -2.67 -5.41
C GLY A 48 -9.81 -4.19 -5.44
N SER A 49 -9.90 -4.85 -4.29
CA SER A 49 -10.22 -6.28 -4.25
C SER A 49 -11.59 -6.50 -4.89
N LEU A 50 -11.68 -7.43 -5.84
CA LEU A 50 -12.94 -7.77 -6.50
C LEU A 50 -13.64 -8.87 -5.72
N HIS A 51 -14.91 -8.67 -5.40
CA HIS A 51 -15.79 -9.76 -5.03
C HIS A 51 -16.06 -10.65 -6.26
N PHE A 52 -16.40 -11.93 -6.06
CA PHE A 52 -16.70 -12.87 -7.15
C PHE A 52 -17.71 -12.27 -8.15
N SER A 53 -18.80 -11.68 -7.64
CA SER A 53 -19.82 -11.05 -8.48
C SER A 53 -19.29 -9.88 -9.33
N GLU A 54 -18.33 -9.11 -8.82
CA GLU A 54 -17.71 -8.01 -9.57
C GLU A 54 -16.76 -8.55 -10.65
N ALA A 55 -16.00 -9.60 -10.33
CA ALA A 55 -15.15 -10.28 -11.30
C ALA A 55 -15.96 -10.87 -12.46
N GLU A 56 -17.08 -11.54 -12.17
CA GLU A 56 -17.96 -12.10 -13.20
C GLU A 56 -18.65 -10.99 -14.02
N ALA A 57 -19.04 -9.88 -13.39
CA ALA A 57 -19.56 -8.73 -14.13
C ALA A 57 -18.52 -8.17 -15.12
N LEU A 58 -17.24 -8.11 -14.74
CA LEU A 58 -16.19 -7.66 -15.64
C LEU A 58 -16.02 -8.59 -16.85
N LYS A 59 -16.10 -9.91 -16.64
CA LYS A 59 -15.97 -10.91 -17.71
C LYS A 59 -17.19 -10.92 -18.63
N GLU A 60 -18.38 -11.11 -18.05
CA GLU A 60 -19.60 -11.38 -18.81
C GLU A 60 -20.27 -10.10 -19.35
N ILE A 61 -20.21 -8.99 -18.61
CA ILE A 61 -20.88 -7.73 -19.00
C ILE A 61 -19.93 -6.81 -19.75
N LEU A 62 -18.67 -6.71 -19.31
CA LEU A 62 -17.67 -5.82 -19.91
C LEU A 62 -16.76 -6.52 -20.91
N GLY A 63 -16.86 -7.85 -21.06
CA GLY A 63 -16.03 -8.61 -21.99
C GLY A 63 -14.55 -8.60 -21.64
N ALA A 64 -14.21 -8.38 -20.36
CA ALA A 64 -12.84 -8.35 -19.90
C ALA A 64 -12.21 -9.74 -20.04
N ASP A 65 -10.94 -9.78 -20.43
CA ASP A 65 -10.16 -11.01 -20.48
C ASP A 65 -10.15 -11.71 -19.10
N PRO A 66 -10.64 -12.97 -18.99
CA PRO A 66 -10.74 -13.66 -17.71
C PRO A 66 -9.40 -13.81 -17.00
N GLU A 67 -8.31 -14.07 -17.74
CA GLU A 67 -6.97 -14.20 -17.15
C GLU A 67 -6.52 -12.89 -16.49
N THR A 68 -6.78 -11.75 -17.15
CA THR A 68 -6.51 -10.42 -16.58
C THR A 68 -7.33 -10.15 -15.32
N VAL A 69 -8.61 -10.53 -15.30
CA VAL A 69 -9.49 -10.33 -14.13
C VAL A 69 -9.07 -11.24 -12.97
N ASP A 70 -8.81 -12.52 -13.24
CA ASP A 70 -8.47 -13.51 -12.21
C ASP A 70 -7.06 -13.29 -11.63
N SER A 71 -6.14 -12.73 -12.42
CA SER A 71 -4.81 -12.32 -11.97
C SER A 71 -4.74 -10.91 -11.38
N HIS A 72 -5.88 -10.22 -11.22
CA HIS A 72 -5.92 -8.87 -10.66
C HIS A 72 -5.43 -8.86 -9.21
N LEU A 73 -4.30 -8.19 -9.01
CA LEU A 73 -3.74 -7.95 -7.68
C LEU A 73 -4.06 -6.52 -7.25
N PRO A 74 -5.02 -6.30 -6.34
CA PRO A 74 -5.34 -4.96 -5.88
C PRO A 74 -4.15 -4.33 -5.19
N LEU A 75 -4.10 -3.00 -5.21
CA LEU A 75 -3.11 -2.30 -4.41
C LEU A 75 -3.36 -2.55 -2.94
N ARG A 76 -2.40 -3.20 -2.30
CA ARG A 76 -2.33 -3.24 -0.85
C ARG A 76 -1.68 -1.96 -0.36
N TYR A 77 -2.35 -0.82 -0.55
CA TYR A 77 -1.86 0.50 -0.11
C TYR A 77 -1.43 0.46 1.36
N SER A 78 -2.26 -0.14 2.21
CA SER A 78 -1.96 -0.31 3.63
C SER A 78 -0.71 -1.15 3.85
N TRP A 79 -0.49 -2.22 3.07
CA TRP A 79 0.72 -3.04 3.15
C TRP A 79 1.96 -2.23 2.77
N ALA A 80 1.92 -1.54 1.63
CA ALA A 80 3.04 -0.74 1.15
C ALA A 80 3.41 0.39 2.13
N ARG A 81 2.39 0.99 2.76
CA ARG A 81 2.59 2.01 3.80
C ARG A 81 3.23 1.43 5.05
N VAL A 82 2.74 0.29 5.55
CA VAL A 82 3.34 -0.41 6.70
C VAL A 82 4.77 -0.82 6.40
N SER A 83 5.06 -1.35 5.21
CA SER A 83 6.44 -1.69 4.81
C SER A 83 7.37 -0.48 4.83
N LYS A 84 6.88 0.70 4.44
CA LYS A 84 7.67 1.94 4.53
C LYS A 84 7.98 2.31 5.99
N TYR A 85 7.02 2.19 6.90
CA TYR A 85 7.25 2.44 8.33
C TYR A 85 8.21 1.43 8.95
N ILE A 86 8.04 0.14 8.66
CA ILE A 86 8.96 -0.94 9.09
C ILE A 86 10.39 -0.59 8.66
N SER A 87 10.59 -0.30 7.37
CA SER A 87 11.92 0.03 6.85
C SER A 87 12.52 1.32 7.44
N SER A 88 11.66 2.30 7.77
CA SER A 88 12.06 3.55 8.44
C SER A 88 12.58 3.27 9.86
N VAL A 89 11.84 2.48 10.64
CA VAL A 89 12.21 2.09 12.01
C VAL A 89 13.46 1.22 12.02
N GLU A 90 13.58 0.24 11.12
CA GLU A 90 14.80 -0.57 10.94
C GLU A 90 16.03 0.33 10.71
N SER A 91 15.90 1.30 9.81
CA SER A 91 16.97 2.24 9.48
C SER A 91 17.37 3.08 10.70
N VAL A 92 16.40 3.57 11.46
CA VAL A 92 16.65 4.35 12.69
C VAL A 92 17.32 3.48 13.76
N LEU A 93 16.80 2.29 14.04
CA LEU A 93 17.38 1.38 15.04
C LEU A 93 18.82 0.97 14.70
N THR A 94 19.18 0.95 13.42
CA THR A 94 20.53 0.64 12.95
C THR A 94 21.48 1.84 13.05
N ALA A 95 20.99 3.06 12.82
CA ALA A 95 21.83 4.26 12.63
C ALA A 95 21.73 5.31 13.75
N LEU A 96 20.84 5.15 14.73
CA LEU A 96 20.69 6.11 15.82
C LEU A 96 21.98 6.26 16.61
N LYS A 97 22.22 7.47 17.10
CA LYS A 97 23.33 7.77 18.01
C LYS A 97 22.79 7.84 19.43
N VAL A 98 23.43 7.15 20.35
CA VAL A 98 23.14 7.26 21.79
C VAL A 98 23.85 8.49 22.33
N LEU A 99 23.10 9.40 22.95
CA LEU A 99 23.63 10.60 23.59
C LEU A 99 23.83 10.39 25.10
N GLU A 100 22.93 9.62 25.73
CA GLU A 100 22.97 9.30 27.14
C GLU A 100 22.59 7.83 27.34
N ASP A 101 23.55 7.01 27.76
CA ASP A 101 23.32 5.59 28.01
C ASP A 101 22.75 5.36 29.43
N SER A 102 21.65 4.63 29.51
CA SER A 102 20.94 4.33 30.76
C SER A 102 20.22 2.97 30.63
N SER A 103 19.94 2.32 31.76
CA SER A 103 19.15 1.09 31.80
C SER A 103 17.81 1.28 31.08
N GLU A 104 17.14 2.38 31.37
CA GLU A 104 15.82 2.70 30.82
C GLU A 104 15.89 2.94 29.31
N LEU A 105 16.98 3.54 28.81
CA LEU A 105 17.21 3.67 27.37
C LEU A 105 17.32 2.30 26.71
N ARG A 106 18.18 1.42 27.24
CA ARG A 106 18.42 0.10 26.66
C ARG A 106 17.16 -0.76 26.67
N GLU A 107 16.39 -0.71 27.75
CA GLU A 107 15.08 -1.37 27.87
C GLU A 107 14.09 -0.82 26.83
N THR A 108 13.99 0.50 26.69
CA THR A 108 13.09 1.13 25.70
C THR A 108 13.49 0.78 24.27
N LEU A 109 14.79 0.77 23.95
CA LEU A 109 15.30 0.34 22.64
C LEU A 109 15.06 -1.14 22.37
N SER A 110 15.21 -1.99 23.40
CA SER A 110 14.86 -3.41 23.31
C SER A 110 13.37 -3.59 23.01
N LEU A 111 12.50 -2.84 23.69
CA LEU A 111 11.07 -2.88 23.47
C LEU A 111 10.70 -2.42 22.05
N ALA A 112 11.29 -1.32 21.57
CA ALA A 112 11.09 -0.84 20.20
C ALA A 112 11.48 -1.89 19.14
N LYS A 113 12.56 -2.65 19.37
CA LYS A 113 12.98 -3.77 18.52
C LYS A 113 11.95 -4.90 18.53
N SER A 114 11.44 -5.29 19.69
CA SER A 114 10.40 -6.32 19.77
C SER A 114 9.12 -5.92 19.02
N TYR A 115 8.70 -4.66 19.11
CA TYR A 115 7.55 -4.16 18.33
C TYR A 115 7.80 -4.10 16.82
N LEU A 116 9.04 -3.83 16.39
CA LEU A 116 9.43 -3.95 14.99
C LEU A 116 9.29 -5.40 14.50
N GLU A 117 9.82 -6.37 15.26
CA GLU A 117 9.71 -7.80 14.95
C GLU A 117 8.24 -8.26 14.88
N ASP A 118 7.42 -7.82 15.83
CA ASP A 118 5.98 -8.07 15.83
C ASP A 118 5.30 -7.50 14.57
N SER A 119 5.65 -6.28 14.17
CA SER A 119 5.10 -5.67 12.97
C SER A 119 5.46 -6.45 11.70
N GLN A 120 6.72 -6.87 11.56
CA GLN A 120 7.18 -7.71 10.44
C GLN A 120 6.42 -9.04 10.39
N ARG A 121 6.22 -9.69 11.55
CA ARG A 121 5.45 -10.92 11.67
C ARG A 121 3.98 -10.72 11.27
N PHE A 122 3.31 -9.71 11.84
CA PHE A 122 1.91 -9.44 11.51
C PHE A 122 1.72 -9.08 10.03
N GLN A 123 2.69 -8.37 9.43
CA GLN A 123 2.66 -8.05 8.01
C GLN A 123 2.76 -9.30 7.13
N SER A 124 3.64 -10.25 7.46
CA SER A 124 3.80 -11.50 6.70
C SER A 124 2.56 -12.41 6.83
N GLU A 125 1.87 -12.36 7.96
CA GLU A 125 0.57 -13.03 8.20
C GLU A 125 -0.62 -12.31 7.53
N GLY A 126 -0.40 -11.14 6.91
CA GLY A 126 -1.47 -10.34 6.29
C GLY A 126 -2.33 -9.54 7.28
N ARG A 127 -1.96 -9.52 8.57
CA ARG A 127 -2.64 -8.77 9.65
C ARG A 127 -2.18 -7.31 9.67
N ILE A 128 -2.55 -6.56 8.64
CA ILE A 128 -1.98 -5.22 8.36
C ILE A 128 -2.31 -4.19 9.44
N LEU A 129 -3.49 -4.25 10.07
CA LEU A 129 -3.85 -3.33 11.15
C LEU A 129 -3.00 -3.56 12.40
N ASP A 130 -2.78 -4.83 12.76
CA ASP A 130 -1.92 -5.20 13.90
C ASP A 130 -0.47 -4.80 13.62
N ALA A 131 0.00 -5.03 12.38
CA ALA A 131 1.31 -4.59 11.93
C ALA A 131 1.49 -3.08 12.03
N LEU A 132 0.48 -2.31 11.60
CA LEU A 132 0.47 -0.85 11.71
C LEU A 132 0.50 -0.39 13.17
N ALA A 133 -0.32 -1.01 14.04
CA ALA A 133 -0.34 -0.67 15.46
C ALA A 133 1.02 -0.91 16.13
N ALA A 134 1.64 -2.08 15.86
CA ALA A 134 2.94 -2.43 16.40
C ALA A 134 4.04 -1.47 15.94
N ILE A 135 4.11 -1.15 14.64
CA ILE A 135 5.17 -0.27 14.13
C ILE A 135 5.01 1.18 14.59
N SER A 136 3.76 1.68 14.70
CA SER A 136 3.51 3.01 15.25
C SER A 136 3.90 3.11 16.72
N TYR A 137 3.79 2.03 17.49
CA TYR A 137 4.29 2.00 18.87
C TYR A 137 5.81 2.09 18.91
N ALA A 138 6.52 1.33 18.07
CA ALA A 138 7.98 1.41 17.94
C ALA A 138 8.44 2.83 17.53
N GLU A 139 7.80 3.45 16.53
CA GLU A 139 8.06 4.84 16.14
C GLU A 139 7.87 5.81 17.32
N GLY A 140 6.76 5.67 18.06
CA GLY A 140 6.45 6.50 19.23
C GLY A 140 7.49 6.39 20.35
N LEU A 141 7.97 5.18 20.64
CA LEU A 141 9.07 4.97 21.61
C LEU A 141 10.34 5.70 21.17
N LEU A 142 10.73 5.56 19.90
CA LEU A 142 11.93 6.18 19.36
C LEU A 142 11.83 7.71 19.34
N ASP A 143 10.69 8.25 18.93
CA ASP A 143 10.45 9.70 18.98
C ASP A 143 10.45 10.22 20.42
N GLY A 144 9.90 9.47 21.38
CA GLY A 144 9.97 9.79 22.79
C GLY A 144 11.42 9.90 23.28
N LEU A 145 12.27 8.91 22.97
CA LEU A 145 13.70 8.95 23.31
C LEU A 145 14.44 10.13 22.66
N ARG A 146 14.09 10.46 21.41
CA ARG A 146 14.65 11.61 20.69
C ARG A 146 14.25 12.94 21.32
N LEU A 147 12.98 13.09 21.71
CA LEU A 147 12.46 14.29 22.38
C LEU A 147 13.11 14.50 23.76
N LEU A 148 13.38 13.41 24.48
CA LEU A 148 14.12 13.42 25.73
C LEU A 148 15.63 13.64 25.55
N ARG A 149 16.11 13.81 24.30
CA ARG A 149 17.54 13.96 23.96
C ARG A 149 18.43 12.81 24.43
N LYS A 150 17.87 11.61 24.58
CA LYS A 150 18.64 10.39 24.89
C LYS A 150 19.29 9.79 23.65
N VAL A 151 18.69 10.01 22.48
CA VAL A 151 19.20 9.57 21.18
C VAL A 151 19.07 10.65 20.12
N GLU A 152 19.87 10.55 19.07
CA GLU A 152 19.83 11.40 17.89
C GLU A 152 19.64 10.56 16.62
N PHE A 153 18.62 10.88 15.82
CA PHE A 153 18.38 10.31 14.49
C PHE A 153 17.47 11.21 13.66
N SER A 154 17.28 10.86 12.38
CA SER A 154 16.30 11.49 11.49
C SER A 154 15.48 10.43 10.76
N TRP A 155 14.19 10.71 10.56
CA TRP A 155 13.31 9.86 9.76
C TRP A 155 13.61 10.02 8.26
N ARG A 156 13.64 8.91 7.51
CA ARG A 156 13.70 8.96 6.04
C ARG A 156 12.38 9.52 5.50
N ARG A 157 12.46 10.54 4.65
CA ARG A 157 11.31 11.14 3.95
C ARG A 157 10.94 10.33 2.70
#